data_AF-A0A3P7LWP4-F1
#
_entry.id   AF-A0A3P7LWP4-F1
#
_cell.length_a   1.000
_cell.length_b   1.000
_cell.length_c   1.000
_cell.angle_alpha   90.00
_cell.angle_beta   90.00
_cell.angle_gamma   90.00
#
_symmetry.space_group_name_H-M   'P 1'
#
loop_
_entity.id
_entity.type
_entity.pdbx_description
1 polymer ?
#
loop_
_entity_poly.entity_id
_entity_poly.type
_entity_poly.pdbx_seq_one_letter_code
_entity_poly.pdbx_strand_id
1 'polypeptide(L)'
;MNIEDIVPELFGEKRVYYCQRCLNHGLREKRKNHKQNCAFSTCQCPDCILMQPLEYAKISSTMVERRRELNSRLVQIEGEPGNQNSVESTCSVEENGGKAKGKFKKTYIMIFDKS
;
A
#
# COMPACT_ATOMS: atom_id res chain seq x y z
N MET A 1 23.86 22.89 -31.96
CA MET A 1 24.29 21.70 -31.22
C MET A 1 23.42 21.55 -30.00
N ASN A 2 22.81 20.37 -29.81
CA ASN A 2 22.00 20.11 -28.62
C ASN A 2 22.93 20.06 -27.41
N ILE A 3 22.54 20.77 -26.35
CA ILE A 3 23.32 20.85 -25.12
C ILE A 3 23.45 19.48 -24.41
N GLU A 4 22.67 18.48 -24.83
CA GLU A 4 22.71 17.10 -24.35
C GLU A 4 23.99 16.34 -24.79
N ASP A 5 24.70 16.81 -25.81
CA ASP A 5 25.87 16.11 -26.38
C ASP A 5 27.22 16.53 -25.76
N ILE A 6 27.24 17.54 -24.89
CA ILE A 6 28.48 18.19 -24.42
C ILE A 6 29.00 17.57 -23.12
N VAL A 7 28.14 17.02 -22.25
CA VAL A 7 28.56 16.33 -21.02
C VAL A 7 27.62 15.16 -20.66
N PRO A 8 27.90 13.93 -21.11
CA PRO A 8 27.10 12.75 -20.76
C PRO A 8 27.09 12.44 -19.26
N GLU A 9 28.14 12.84 -18.54
CA GLU A 9 28.42 12.46 -17.14
C GLU A 9 27.63 13.27 -16.10
N LEU A 10 27.10 14.46 -16.47
CA LEU A 10 26.27 15.30 -15.59
C LEU A 10 24.78 14.95 -15.70
N PHE A 11 24.35 14.34 -16.79
CA PHE A 11 23.00 13.81 -16.98
C PHE A 11 23.01 12.31 -16.72
N GLY A 12 23.28 11.94 -15.46
CA GLY A 12 23.25 10.54 -15.01
C GLY A 12 22.04 9.79 -15.60
N GLU A 13 22.31 8.60 -16.14
CA GLU A 13 21.39 7.72 -16.87
C GLU A 13 19.91 8.08 -16.65
N LYS A 14 19.25 8.60 -17.71
CA LYS A 14 17.84 9.02 -17.68
C LYS A 14 17.00 7.92 -17.00
N ARG A 15 16.61 8.15 -15.74
CA ARG A 15 15.84 7.23 -14.91
C ARG A 15 14.55 6.83 -15.63
N VAL A 16 14.45 5.55 -16.02
CA VAL A 16 13.25 5.01 -16.67
C VAL A 16 12.26 4.59 -15.59
N TYR A 17 11.08 5.21 -15.58
CA TYR A 17 10.00 4.85 -14.67
C TYR A 17 8.97 3.97 -15.38
N TYR A 18 8.60 2.84 -14.75
CA TYR A 18 7.58 1.92 -15.25
C TYR A 18 6.20 2.22 -14.66
N CYS A 19 5.15 1.77 -15.34
CA CYS A 19 3.78 1.85 -14.86
C CYS A 19 3.55 0.81 -13.75
N GLN A 20 3.28 1.27 -12.52
CA GLN A 20 3.06 0.38 -11.37
C GLN A 20 1.90 -0.61 -11.58
N ARG A 21 0.81 -0.18 -12.24
CA ARG A 21 -0.32 -1.07 -12.54
C ARG A 21 0.09 -2.22 -13.46
N CYS A 22 0.87 -1.94 -14.49
CA CYS A 22 1.41 -2.97 -15.37
C CYS A 22 2.37 -3.90 -14.62
N LEU A 23 3.23 -3.34 -13.75
CA LEU A 23 4.15 -4.14 -12.93
C LEU A 23 3.40 -5.13 -12.03
N ASN A 24 2.29 -4.71 -11.42
CA ASN A 24 1.45 -5.58 -10.60
C ASN A 24 0.86 -6.77 -11.38
N HIS A 25 0.83 -6.71 -12.72
CA HIS A 25 0.39 -7.78 -13.61
C HIS A 25 1.55 -8.40 -14.42
N GLY A 26 2.80 -8.14 -14.04
CA GLY A 26 3.99 -8.70 -14.69
C GLY A 26 4.43 -7.99 -15.98
N LEU A 27 3.80 -6.88 -16.37
CA LEU A 27 4.16 -6.11 -17.56
C LEU A 27 5.07 -4.91 -17.24
N ARG A 28 6.16 -4.74 -18.00
CA ARG A 28 7.13 -3.65 -17.82
C ARG A 28 6.95 -2.53 -18.85
N GLU A 29 5.82 -1.84 -18.73
CA GLU A 29 5.50 -0.71 -19.61
C GLU A 29 6.09 0.60 -19.12
N LYS A 30 6.79 1.33 -20.00
CA LYS A 30 7.32 2.66 -19.67
C LYS A 30 6.17 3.60 -19.36
N ARG A 31 6.25 4.34 -18.26
CA ARG A 31 5.15 5.20 -17.81
C ARG A 31 4.91 6.40 -18.73
N LYS A 32 5.95 6.87 -19.43
CA LYS A 32 5.86 8.02 -20.34
C LYS A 32 4.80 7.74 -21.40
N ASN A 33 3.78 8.58 -21.49
CA ASN A 33 2.65 8.49 -22.42
C ASN A 33 1.76 7.22 -22.30
N HIS A 34 1.96 6.39 -21.28
CA HIS A 34 1.22 5.13 -21.13
C HIS A 34 -0.13 5.28 -20.40
N LYS A 35 -0.36 6.39 -19.67
CA LYS A 35 -1.54 6.56 -18.79
C LYS A 35 -2.88 6.31 -19.50
N GLN A 36 -3.05 6.78 -20.73
CA GLN A 36 -4.32 6.67 -21.49
C GLN A 36 -4.49 5.30 -22.16
N ASN A 37 -3.40 4.60 -22.45
CA ASN A 37 -3.41 3.31 -23.16
C ASN A 37 -3.14 2.13 -22.22
N CYS A 38 -3.14 2.36 -20.91
CA CYS A 38 -2.88 1.34 -19.92
C CYS A 38 -4.07 0.36 -19.86
N ALA A 39 -3.82 -0.90 -20.24
CA ALA A 39 -4.79 -2.00 -20.13
C ALA A 39 -5.35 -2.18 -18.71
N PHE A 40 -4.57 -1.78 -17.69
CA PHE A 40 -4.93 -1.92 -16.28
C PHE A 40 -5.35 -0.58 -15.64
N SER A 41 -5.61 0.47 -16.43
CA SER A 41 -6.00 1.80 -15.95
C SER A 41 -7.22 1.75 -15.00
N THR A 42 -8.16 0.86 -15.27
CA THR A 42 -9.39 0.63 -14.51
C THR A 42 -9.38 -0.68 -13.71
N CYS A 43 -8.25 -1.39 -13.64
CA CYS A 43 -8.15 -2.64 -12.89
C CYS A 43 -8.42 -2.42 -11.40
N GLN A 44 -9.22 -3.33 -10.81
CA GLN A 44 -9.64 -3.35 -9.41
C GLN A 44 -9.10 -4.58 -8.65
N CYS A 45 -8.05 -5.24 -9.15
CA CYS A 45 -7.43 -6.33 -8.41
C CYS A 45 -6.84 -5.84 -7.07
N PRO A 46 -6.58 -6.74 -6.10
CA PRO A 46 -6.05 -6.38 -4.79
C PRO A 46 -4.79 -5.50 -4.86
N ASP A 47 -3.86 -5.79 -5.77
CA ASP A 47 -2.62 -5.01 -5.87
C ASP A 47 -2.85 -3.61 -6.48
N CYS A 48 -3.82 -3.47 -7.38
CA CYS A 48 -4.12 -2.21 -8.06
C CYS A 48 -5.06 -1.30 -7.25
N ILE A 49 -5.96 -1.87 -6.45
CA ILE A 49 -6.90 -1.09 -5.63
C ILE A 49 -6.18 -0.38 -4.47
N LEU A 50 -5.12 -0.99 -3.93
CA LEU A 50 -4.27 -0.40 -2.89
C LEU A 50 -3.51 0.86 -3.39
N MET A 51 -3.32 0.98 -4.70
CA MET A 51 -2.69 2.17 -5.32
C MET A 51 -3.65 3.37 -5.45
N GLN A 52 -4.95 3.18 -5.19
CA GLN A 52 -5.96 4.24 -5.22
C GLN A 52 -6.27 4.73 -3.79
N PRO A 53 -5.86 5.96 -3.40
CA PRO A 53 -6.02 6.43 -2.02
C PRO A 53 -7.46 6.39 -1.50
N LEU A 54 -8.42 6.70 -2.36
CA LEU A 54 -9.85 6.67 -2.02
C LEU A 54 -10.34 5.24 -1.75
N GLU A 55 -10.00 4.28 -2.62
CA GLU A 55 -10.42 2.90 -2.44
C GLU A 55 -9.71 2.24 -1.25
N TYR A 56 -8.42 2.50 -1.07
CA TYR A 56 -7.68 2.07 0.11
C TYR A 56 -8.33 2.58 1.41
N ALA A 57 -8.69 3.86 1.48
CA ALA A 57 -9.34 4.44 2.66
C ALA A 57 -10.70 3.80 2.95
N LYS A 58 -11.51 3.49 1.92
CA LYS A 58 -12.78 2.77 2.07
C LYS A 58 -12.55 1.38 2.66
N ILE A 59 -11.64 0.60 2.06
CA ILE A 59 -11.30 -0.76 2.54
C ILE A 59 -10.79 -0.71 3.98
N SER A 60 -9.90 0.24 4.29
CA SER A 60 -9.40 0.41 5.66
C SER A 60 -10.52 0.72 6.64
N SER A 61 -11.47 1.58 6.27
CA SER A 61 -12.62 1.93 7.12
C SER A 61 -13.52 0.72 7.38
N THR A 62 -13.87 -0.02 6.33
CA THR A 62 -14.73 -1.22 6.48
C THR A 62 -14.06 -2.31 7.32
N MET A 63 -12.75 -2.49 7.18
CA MET A 63 -11.98 -3.43 7.99
C MET A 63 -11.94 -3.03 9.47
N VAL A 64 -11.78 -1.74 9.77
CA VAL A 64 -11.83 -1.21 11.14
C VAL A 64 -13.21 -1.44 11.76
N GLU A 65 -14.27 -1.15 11.02
CA GLU A 65 -15.64 -1.32 11.53
C GLU A 65 -15.96 -2.80 11.80
N ARG A 66 -15.60 -3.69 10.87
CA ARG A 66 -15.72 -5.15 11.08
C ARG A 66 -14.93 -5.60 12.32
N ARG A 67 -13.73 -5.06 12.54
CA ARG A 67 -12.92 -5.41 13.71
C ARG A 67 -13.61 -4.99 15.01
N ARG A 68 -14.22 -3.80 15.05
CA ARG A 68 -14.98 -3.31 16.20
C ARG A 68 -16.20 -4.19 16.47
N GLU A 69 -16.94 -4.56 15.43
CA GLU A 69 -18.10 -5.44 15.55
C GLU A 69 -17.73 -6.82 16.12
N LEU A 70 -16.70 -7.46 15.57
CA LEU A 70 -16.22 -8.75 16.05
C LEU A 70 -15.72 -8.69 17.50
N ASN A 71 -15.06 -7.60 17.89
CA ASN A 71 -14.59 -7.40 19.26
C ASN A 71 -15.75 -7.16 20.23
N SER A 72 -16.76 -6.39 19.84
CA SER A 72 -18.00 -6.21 20.61
C SER A 72 -18.71 -7.54 20.87
N ARG A 73 -18.81 -8.41 19.85
CA ARG A 73 -19.38 -9.75 19.99
C ARG A 73 -18.57 -10.64 20.93
N LEU A 74 -17.24 -10.54 20.93
CA LEU A 74 -16.38 -11.30 21.83
C LEU A 74 -16.63 -10.93 23.30
N VAL A 75 -16.68 -9.63 23.61
CA VAL A 75 -16.94 -9.13 24.97
C VAL A 75 -18.28 -9.63 25.51
N GLN A 76 -19.30 -9.77 24.65
CA GLN A 76 -20.62 -10.29 25.05
C GLN A 76 -20.58 -11.78 25.43
N ILE A 77 -19.69 -12.57 24.81
CA ILE A 77 -19.54 -14.01 25.11
C ILE A 77 -18.75 -14.21 26.41
N GLU A 78 -17.77 -13.33 26.69
CA GLU A 78 -16.96 -13.36 27.92
C GLU A 78 -17.69 -12.81 29.15
N GLY A 79 -18.87 -12.19 28.97
CA GLY A 79 -19.69 -11.58 30.02
C GLY A 79 -20.64 -12.51 30.78
N GLU A 80 -20.70 -13.81 30.47
CA GLU A 80 -21.45 -14.78 31.29
C GLU A 80 -20.59 -15.34 32.43
N PRO A 81 -21.03 -15.21 33.71
CA PRO A 81 -20.37 -15.89 34.81
C PRO A 81 -20.78 -17.36 34.80
N GLY A 82 -19.94 -18.22 34.24
CA GLY A 82 -19.96 -19.65 34.59
C GLY A 82 -19.69 -20.64 33.48
N ASN A 83 -18.42 -20.77 33.05
CA ASN A 83 -17.78 -22.07 33.08
C ASN A 83 -16.25 -21.90 33.05
N GLN A 84 -15.59 -22.39 34.08
CA GLN A 84 -14.15 -22.25 34.27
C GLN A 84 -13.45 -23.24 33.34
N ASN A 85 -12.78 -22.76 32.31
CA ASN A 85 -11.58 -23.43 31.84
C ASN A 85 -10.50 -22.39 31.56
N SER A 86 -9.50 -22.48 32.44
CA SER A 86 -8.27 -21.72 32.48
C SER A 86 -7.50 -21.85 31.17
N VAL A 87 -7.11 -20.72 30.59
CA VAL A 87 -5.72 -20.50 30.13
C VAL A 87 -5.42 -19.01 30.17
N GLU A 88 -4.54 -18.68 31.09
CA GLU A 88 -3.95 -17.37 31.31
C GLU A 88 -3.06 -17.01 30.10
N SER A 89 -3.24 -15.81 29.56
CA SER A 89 -2.26 -15.18 28.67
C SER A 89 -2.37 -13.67 28.84
N THR A 90 -1.75 -13.20 29.91
CA THR A 90 -1.49 -11.79 30.16
C THR A 90 -0.41 -11.28 29.22
N CYS A 91 -0.72 -10.29 28.41
CA CYS A 91 0.28 -9.35 27.91
C CYS A 91 -0.31 -7.94 27.91
N SER A 92 0.06 -7.18 28.94
CA SER A 92 -0.23 -5.75 29.05
C SER A 92 0.52 -5.00 27.95
N VAL A 93 -0.21 -4.23 27.14
CA VAL A 93 0.40 -3.25 26.23
C VAL A 93 -0.03 -1.87 26.69
N GLU A 94 0.94 -1.09 27.16
CA GLU A 94 0.79 0.33 27.50
C GLU A 94 0.51 1.13 26.22
N GLU A 95 -0.57 1.92 26.24
CA GLU A 95 -0.92 2.82 25.13
C GLU A 95 0.00 4.05 25.10
N ASN A 96 1.03 4.02 24.25
CA ASN A 96 1.76 5.23 23.86
C ASN A 96 1.28 5.73 22.50
N GLY A 97 0.29 6.62 22.53
CA GLY A 97 -0.33 7.26 21.37
C GLY A 97 0.52 8.37 20.74
N GLY A 98 1.61 8.00 20.05
CA GLY A 98 2.37 8.91 19.20
C GLY A 98 1.72 9.08 17.82
N LYS A 99 1.01 10.18 17.58
CA LYS A 99 0.45 10.54 16.25
C LYS A 99 1.56 10.96 15.29
N ALA A 100 2.18 9.99 14.62
CA ALA A 100 3.04 10.26 13.47
C ALA A 100 2.18 10.67 12.26
N LYS A 101 2.16 11.96 11.93
CA LYS A 101 1.62 12.48 10.66
C LYS A 101 2.58 12.11 9.52
N GLY A 102 2.52 10.86 9.08
CA GLY A 102 3.26 10.37 7.91
C GLY A 102 2.72 11.03 6.63
N LYS A 103 3.46 11.99 6.07
CA LYS A 103 3.22 12.49 4.71
C LYS A 103 3.44 11.32 3.75
N PHE A 104 2.36 10.85 3.10
CA PHE A 104 2.43 9.83 2.05
C PHE A 104 3.25 10.38 0.87
N LYS A 105 4.56 10.14 0.89
CA LYS A 105 5.41 10.38 -0.27
C LYS A 105 5.10 9.28 -1.28
N LYS A 106 4.75 9.68 -2.49
CA LYS A 106 4.45 8.78 -3.61
C LYS A 106 5.76 8.13 -4.08
N THR A 107 6.16 7.06 -3.41
CA THR A 107 7.43 6.36 -3.68
C THR A 107 7.30 5.62 -5.01
N TYR A 108 8.04 6.06 -6.02
CA TYR A 108 8.14 5.36 -7.30
C TYR A 108 9.28 4.35 -7.21
N ILE A 109 8.97 3.08 -7.44
CA ILE A 109 9.95 1.99 -7.42
C ILE A 109 10.79 2.08 -8.68
N MET A 110 12.08 2.26 -8.48
CA MET A 110 13.12 2.30 -9.51
C MET A 110 13.73 0.90 -9.61
N ILE A 111 13.37 0.13 -10.64
CA ILE A 111 14.02 -1.16 -10.90
C ILE A 111 15.14 -0.91 -11.93
N PHE A 112 16.38 -1.11 -11.50
CA PHE A 112 17.55 -1.13 -12.36
C PHE A 112 17.68 -2.55 -12.94
N ASP A 113 17.50 -2.69 -14.24
CA ASP A 113 17.83 -3.92 -14.95
C ASP A 113 19.36 -3.98 -15.10
N LYS A 114 20.00 -4.84 -14.32
CA LYS A 114 21.38 -5.28 -14.57
C LYS A 114 21.32 -6.43 -15.58
N SER A 115 21.90 -6.18 -16.75
CA SER A 115 22.21 -7.17 -17.79
C SER A 115 23.16 -8.25 -17.31
#